data_AF-A0A363NPP5-F1
#
_entry.id   AF-A0A363NPP5-F1
#
_cell.length_a   1.000
_cell.length_b   1.000
_cell.length_c   1.000
_cell.angle_alpha   90.00
_cell.angle_beta   90.00
_cell.angle_gamma   90.00
#
_symmetry.space_group_name_H-M   'P 1'
#
loop_
_entity.id
_entity.type
_entity.pdbx_description
1 polymer ?
#
loop_
_entity_poly.entity_id
_entity_poly.type
_entity_poly.pdbx_seq_one_letter_code
_entity_poly.pdbx_strand_id
1 'polypeptide(L)'
;MKTRALHITTTSIRVFMILFWAWVALDKLWDLQSFRMALTKQPFPDWWAGILVWLLPLVEMGIVALLAIGSFKIRKLILPDPFFLSAILLTVFTIYIGLGVAGLYAQKPCGCASVLSRLSWGWHLVVNLLLLFLSILGWYLSGPTTPMAKSKRYKKQVVLFPVRSLLLSTPIYAIILERVKKYKMRFAVFPAGPVQFKL
;
A
#
# COMPACT_ATOMS: atom_id res chain seq x y z
N MET A 1 -8.55 14.61 30.05
CA MET A 1 -8.82 15.09 28.67
C MET A 1 -7.62 14.90 27.72
N LYS A 2 -6.37 15.20 28.13
CA LYS A 2 -5.16 15.11 27.27
C LYS A 2 -4.92 13.75 26.58
N THR A 3 -5.24 12.62 27.24
CA THR A 3 -5.03 11.27 26.70
C THR A 3 -5.99 10.89 25.57
N ARG A 4 -7.25 11.38 25.61
CA ARG A 4 -8.23 11.13 24.54
C ARG A 4 -7.88 11.91 23.28
N ALA A 5 -7.49 13.18 23.44
CA ALA A 5 -7.04 14.01 22.32
C ALA A 5 -5.83 13.39 21.60
N LEU A 6 -4.80 12.95 22.35
CA LEU A 6 -3.62 12.31 21.79
C LEU A 6 -3.94 11.00 21.02
N HIS A 7 -4.85 10.18 21.55
CA HIS A 7 -5.29 8.97 20.86
C HIS A 7 -6.03 9.30 19.55
N ILE A 8 -6.92 10.29 19.57
CA ILE A 8 -7.65 10.75 18.38
C ILE A 8 -6.65 11.27 17.35
N THR A 9 -5.75 12.17 17.73
CA THR A 9 -4.71 12.71 16.83
C THR A 9 -3.88 11.61 16.19
N THR A 10 -3.39 10.65 16.98
CA THR A 10 -2.58 9.54 16.46
C THR A 10 -3.37 8.68 15.49
N THR A 11 -4.64 8.40 15.79
CA THR A 11 -5.51 7.61 14.90
C THR A 11 -5.80 8.35 13.60
N SER A 12 -6.08 9.65 13.65
CA SER A 12 -6.29 10.49 12.47
C SER A 12 -5.06 10.51 11.56
N ILE A 13 -3.86 10.70 12.13
CA ILE A 13 -2.61 10.65 11.37
C ILE A 13 -2.41 9.27 10.72
N ARG A 14 -2.67 8.18 11.44
CA ARG A 14 -2.57 6.81 10.88
C ARG A 14 -3.47 6.63 9.66
N VAL A 15 -4.75 6.97 9.79
CA VAL A 15 -5.73 6.81 8.71
C VAL A 15 -5.34 7.64 7.50
N PHE A 16 -4.95 8.89 7.71
CA PHE A 16 -4.48 9.77 6.64
C PHE A 16 -3.27 9.18 5.90
N MET A 17 -2.26 8.71 6.63
CA MET A 17 -1.06 8.11 6.03
C MET A 17 -1.38 6.81 5.27
N ILE A 18 -2.31 5.99 5.76
CA ILE A 18 -2.79 4.79 5.04
C ILE A 18 -3.41 5.18 3.70
N LEU A 19 -4.32 6.13 3.70
CA LEU A 19 -5.00 6.57 2.47
C LEU A 19 -4.01 7.16 1.47
N PHE A 20 -3.08 7.99 1.94
CA PHE A 20 -2.06 8.59 1.10
C PHE A 20 -1.16 7.53 0.45
N TRP A 21 -0.55 6.65 1.24
CA TRP A 21 0.35 5.61 0.70
C TRP A 21 -0.39 4.62 -0.20
N ALA A 22 -1.62 4.25 0.14
CA ALA A 22 -2.43 3.34 -0.68
C ALA A 22 -2.75 3.98 -2.03
N TRP A 23 -3.16 5.25 -2.03
CA TRP A 23 -3.44 5.99 -3.25
C TRP A 23 -2.21 6.07 -4.16
N VAL A 24 -1.07 6.47 -3.60
CA VAL A 24 0.19 6.62 -4.33
C VAL A 24 0.71 5.29 -4.88
N ALA A 25 0.57 4.19 -4.13
CA ALA A 25 0.97 2.86 -4.58
C ALA A 25 0.06 2.33 -5.69
N LEU A 26 -1.27 2.48 -5.52
CA LEU A 26 -2.26 2.04 -6.49
C LEU A 26 -2.12 2.76 -7.82
N ASP A 27 -1.89 4.08 -7.79
CA ASP A 27 -1.67 4.89 -8.98
C ASP A 27 -0.47 4.40 -9.81
N LYS A 28 0.65 4.04 -9.15
CA LYS A 28 1.80 3.44 -9.84
C LYS A 28 1.52 2.04 -10.40
N LEU A 29 0.73 1.24 -9.68
CA LEU A 29 0.36 -0.11 -10.12
C LEU A 29 -0.67 -0.08 -11.26
N TRP A 30 -1.53 0.93 -11.30
CA TRP A 30 -2.58 1.09 -12.31
C TRP A 30 -1.99 1.35 -13.69
N ASP A 31 -0.96 2.20 -13.78
CA ASP A 31 -0.23 2.48 -15.01
C ASP A 31 1.28 2.26 -14.84
N LEU A 32 1.67 0.99 -14.66
CA LEU A 32 3.06 0.56 -14.52
C LEU A 32 3.92 0.94 -15.73
N GLN A 33 3.35 0.99 -16.93
CA GLN A 33 4.10 1.29 -18.15
C GLN A 33 4.49 2.76 -18.21
N SER A 34 3.55 3.67 -17.92
CA SER A 34 3.87 5.10 -17.77
C SER A 34 4.82 5.35 -16.60
N PHE A 35 4.66 4.61 -15.51
CA PHE A 35 5.59 4.68 -14.38
C PHE A 35 7.02 4.29 -14.76
N ARG A 36 7.19 3.19 -15.50
CA ARG A 36 8.48 2.76 -16.04
C ARG A 36 9.10 3.81 -16.96
N MET A 37 8.32 4.39 -17.88
CA MET A 37 8.81 5.41 -18.80
C MET A 37 9.23 6.71 -18.09
N ALA A 38 8.56 7.06 -16.99
CA ALA A 38 9.00 8.20 -16.19
C ALA A 38 10.25 7.89 -15.38
N LEU A 39 10.45 6.64 -14.95
CA LEU A 39 11.67 6.20 -14.27
C LEU A 39 12.89 6.22 -15.19
N THR A 40 12.76 5.86 -16.46
CA THR A 40 13.89 5.93 -17.44
C THR A 40 14.28 7.36 -17.78
N LYS A 41 13.40 8.34 -17.56
CA LYS A 41 13.73 9.76 -17.75
C LYS A 41 14.47 10.36 -16.56
N GLN A 42 14.54 9.63 -15.43
CA GLN A 42 15.23 10.11 -14.23
C GLN A 42 16.74 10.13 -14.42
N PRO A 43 17.49 10.91 -13.62
CA PRO A 43 18.95 10.93 -13.64
C PRO A 43 19.55 9.66 -13.01
N PHE A 44 18.98 8.48 -13.28
CA PHE A 44 19.44 7.18 -12.82
C PHE A 44 19.78 6.30 -14.01
N PRO A 45 20.66 5.30 -13.84
CA PRO A 45 20.92 4.32 -14.89
C PRO A 45 19.65 3.57 -15.30
N ASP A 46 19.48 3.25 -16.59
CA ASP A 46 18.27 2.60 -17.12
C ASP A 46 17.91 1.28 -16.42
N TRP A 47 18.92 0.52 -15.96
CA TRP A 47 18.70 -0.73 -15.24
C TRP A 47 18.02 -0.54 -13.87
N TRP A 48 18.15 0.64 -13.25
CA TRP A 48 17.42 0.99 -12.03
C TRP A 48 15.92 1.11 -12.28
N ALA A 49 15.50 1.57 -13.46
CA ALA A 49 14.08 1.68 -13.77
C ALA A 49 13.37 0.32 -13.70
N GLY A 50 14.05 -0.77 -14.08
CA GLY A 50 13.51 -2.13 -13.96
C GLY A 50 13.31 -2.60 -12.51
N ILE A 51 14.19 -2.18 -11.60
CA ILE A 51 14.12 -2.53 -10.18
C ILE A 51 13.10 -1.65 -9.47
N LEU A 52 13.19 -0.33 -9.66
CA LEU A 52 12.37 0.67 -8.99
C LEU A 52 10.88 0.57 -9.37
N VAL A 53 10.56 0.11 -10.60
CA VAL A 53 9.16 -0.02 -11.03
C VAL A 53 8.36 -0.97 -10.13
N TRP A 54 9.03 -1.98 -9.57
CA TRP A 54 8.44 -2.94 -8.64
C TRP A 54 8.75 -2.59 -7.18
N LEU A 55 9.99 -2.21 -6.90
CA LEU A 55 10.42 -1.93 -5.53
C LEU A 55 9.62 -0.80 -4.88
N LEU A 56 9.38 0.30 -5.61
CA LEU A 56 8.68 1.46 -5.05
C LEU A 56 7.23 1.12 -4.66
N PRO A 57 6.36 0.61 -5.56
CA PRO A 57 5.00 0.25 -5.16
C PRO A 57 4.95 -0.83 -4.07
N LEU A 58 5.88 -1.79 -4.06
CA LEU A 58 5.92 -2.84 -3.05
C LEU A 58 6.26 -2.30 -1.65
N VAL A 59 7.23 -1.38 -1.55
CA VAL A 59 7.57 -0.73 -0.28
C VAL A 59 6.41 0.13 0.20
N GLU A 60 5.76 0.88 -0.69
CA GLU A 60 4.61 1.73 -0.38
C GLU A 60 3.43 0.88 0.13
N MET A 61 3.09 -0.21 -0.56
CA MET A 61 2.09 -1.19 -0.10
C MET A 61 2.49 -1.86 1.22
N GLY A 62 3.78 -2.12 1.41
CA GLY A 62 4.33 -2.62 2.66
C GLY A 62 4.05 -1.66 3.82
N ILE A 63 4.27 -0.35 3.63
CA ILE A 63 3.96 0.70 4.61
C ILE A 63 2.46 0.74 4.89
N VAL A 64 1.59 0.64 3.87
CA VAL A 64 0.12 0.58 4.05
C VAL A 64 -0.27 -0.62 4.90
N ALA A 65 0.22 -1.80 4.57
CA ALA A 65 -0.07 -3.02 5.33
C ALA A 65 0.43 -2.88 6.77
N LEU A 66 1.65 -2.39 6.96
CA LEU A 66 2.22 -2.11 8.27
C LEU A 66 1.36 -1.11 9.06
N LEU A 67 0.89 0.00 8.48
CA LEU A 67 0.04 0.96 9.16
C LEU A 67 -1.35 0.38 9.47
N ALA A 68 -1.95 -0.37 8.54
CA ALA A 68 -3.29 -0.96 8.67
C ALA A 68 -3.36 -2.09 9.73
N ILE A 69 -2.28 -2.88 9.87
CA ILE A 69 -2.18 -3.96 10.86
C ILE A 69 -1.97 -3.41 12.31
N GLY A 70 -1.96 -2.09 12.48
CA GLY A 70 -1.65 -1.37 13.72
C GLY A 70 -2.49 -1.71 14.96
N SER A 71 -2.19 -2.84 15.62
CA SER A 71 -2.45 -3.14 17.05
C SER A 71 -1.96 -4.52 17.52
N PHE A 72 -1.33 -5.34 16.67
CA PHE A 72 -0.74 -6.58 17.16
C PHE A 72 0.48 -6.27 18.05
N LYS A 73 0.33 -6.52 19.36
CA LYS A 73 1.41 -6.40 20.36
C LYS A 73 2.67 -7.24 20.05
N ILE A 74 2.64 -8.09 19.03
CA ILE A 74 3.82 -8.83 18.52
C ILE A 74 4.79 -7.90 17.75
N ARG A 75 4.33 -6.70 17.37
CA ARG A 75 5.09 -5.72 16.58
C ARG A 75 6.40 -5.26 17.23
N LYS A 76 6.50 -5.26 18.55
CA LYS A 76 7.64 -4.66 19.27
C LYS A 76 8.93 -5.51 19.24
N LEU A 77 8.88 -6.74 18.72
CA LEU A 77 10.02 -7.67 18.77
C LEU A 77 10.66 -7.93 17.39
N ILE A 78 9.99 -7.68 16.27
CA ILE A 78 10.44 -8.16 14.95
C ILE A 78 10.34 -7.08 13.84
N LEU A 79 9.38 -6.15 13.88
CA LEU A 79 9.11 -5.24 12.76
C LEU A 79 9.40 -3.77 13.13
N PRO A 80 10.03 -2.98 12.23
CA PRO A 80 10.25 -1.56 12.45
C PRO A 80 8.92 -0.79 12.57
N ASP A 81 8.97 0.36 13.27
CA ASP A 81 7.81 1.24 13.39
C ASP A 81 7.37 1.73 11.99
N PRO A 82 6.08 1.64 11.64
CA PRO A 82 5.60 2.01 10.31
C PRO A 82 5.82 3.49 9.99
N PHE A 83 5.69 4.35 11.01
CA PHE A 83 5.91 5.78 10.84
C PHE A 83 7.39 6.10 10.62
N PHE A 84 8.27 5.33 11.26
CA PHE A 84 9.71 5.43 11.03
C PHE A 84 10.08 5.02 9.60
N LEU A 85 9.53 3.90 9.10
CA LEU A 85 9.75 3.47 7.72
C LEU A 85 9.22 4.50 6.70
N SER A 86 8.03 5.05 6.95
CA SER A 86 7.46 6.15 6.17
C SER A 86 8.37 7.38 6.18
N ALA A 87 8.89 7.77 7.35
CA ALA A 87 9.80 8.91 7.48
C ALA A 87 11.09 8.69 6.69
N ILE A 88 11.72 7.50 6.76
CA ILE A 88 12.92 7.19 5.97
C ILE A 88 12.64 7.35 4.48
N LEU A 89 11.56 6.75 3.98
CA LEU A 89 11.23 6.81 2.56
C LEU A 89 10.98 8.25 2.10
N LEU A 90 10.23 9.02 2.90
CA LEU A 90 9.98 10.44 2.63
C LEU A 90 11.27 11.27 2.70
N THR A 91 12.21 10.98 3.60
CA THR A 91 13.51 11.65 3.65
C THR A 91 14.32 11.40 2.39
N VAL A 92 14.36 10.16 1.89
CA VAL A 92 15.03 9.83 0.63
C VAL A 92 14.40 10.61 -0.53
N PHE A 93 13.07 10.66 -0.60
CA PHE A 93 12.35 11.46 -1.58
C PHE A 93 12.62 12.97 -1.44
N THR A 94 12.70 13.51 -0.21
CA THR A 94 13.02 14.92 0.05
C THR A 94 14.41 15.25 -0.48
N ILE A 95 15.41 14.42 -0.21
CA ILE A 95 16.78 14.63 -0.69
C ILE A 95 16.78 14.64 -2.22
N TYR A 96 16.17 13.63 -2.83
CA TYR A 96 16.08 13.52 -4.29
C TYR A 96 15.41 14.74 -4.95
N ILE A 97 14.26 15.20 -4.44
CA ILE A 97 13.55 16.39 -4.95
C ILE A 97 14.38 17.65 -4.68
N GLY A 98 14.96 17.77 -3.49
CA GLY A 98 15.77 18.90 -3.05
C GLY A 98 16.99 19.14 -3.94
N LEU A 99 17.70 18.07 -4.32
CA LEU A 99 18.81 18.15 -5.29
C LEU A 99 18.34 18.66 -6.66
N GLY A 100 17.13 18.30 -7.09
CA GLY A 100 16.54 18.78 -8.33
C GLY A 100 16.09 20.23 -8.29
N VAL A 101 15.56 20.69 -7.16
CA VAL A 101 15.23 22.10 -6.92
C VAL A 101 16.51 22.95 -6.82
N ALA A 102 17.58 22.42 -6.24
CA ALA A 102 18.90 23.06 -6.17
C ALA A 102 19.61 23.16 -7.53
N GLY A 103 19.06 22.55 -8.60
CA GLY A 103 19.60 22.65 -9.95
C GLY A 103 20.81 21.75 -10.22
N LEU A 104 21.05 20.73 -9.40
CA LEU A 104 22.19 19.81 -9.57
C LEU A 104 21.96 18.78 -10.71
N TYR A 105 20.73 18.63 -11.19
CA TYR A 105 20.42 17.80 -12.34
C TYR A 105 20.56 18.60 -13.65
N ALA A 106 21.27 18.03 -14.63
CA ALA A 106 21.51 18.65 -15.94
C ALA A 106 20.22 19.00 -16.70
N GLN A 107 19.16 18.19 -16.51
CA GLN A 107 17.81 18.46 -16.99
C GLN A 107 16.82 18.00 -15.93
N LYS A 108 15.77 18.80 -15.68
CA LYS A 108 14.68 18.41 -14.79
C LYS A 108 13.82 17.36 -15.51
N PRO A 109 13.73 16.11 -15.01
CA PRO A 109 12.94 15.09 -15.68
C PRO A 109 11.47 15.52 -15.69
N CYS A 110 10.87 15.50 -16.88
CA CYS A 110 9.50 15.92 -17.09
C CYS A 110 8.53 14.94 -16.43
N GLY A 111 7.79 15.43 -15.42
CA GLY A 111 6.68 14.76 -14.73
C GLY A 111 7.00 13.36 -14.18
N CYS A 112 7.20 13.24 -12.86
CA CYS A 112 7.17 11.92 -12.23
C CYS A 112 5.78 11.29 -12.46
N ALA A 113 5.73 10.08 -13.02
CA ALA A 113 4.48 9.36 -13.36
C ALA A 113 3.74 8.89 -12.10
N SER A 114 3.13 9.84 -11.42
CA SER A 114 2.10 9.60 -10.42
C SER A 114 1.04 10.69 -10.53
N VAL A 115 -0.05 10.63 -9.74
CA VAL A 115 -1.08 11.67 -9.57
C VAL A 115 -0.46 13.07 -9.33
N LEU A 116 0.74 13.07 -8.79
CA LEU A 116 1.60 14.21 -8.53
C LEU A 116 2.19 14.85 -9.81
N SER A 117 2.14 14.22 -10.98
CA SER A 117 2.74 14.66 -12.26
C SER A 117 2.41 16.09 -12.70
N ARG A 118 1.31 16.67 -12.21
CA ARG A 118 0.85 18.04 -12.54
C ARG A 118 1.38 19.13 -11.62
N LEU A 119 2.04 18.78 -10.51
CA LEU A 119 2.57 19.76 -9.56
C LEU A 119 3.99 20.18 -9.96
N SER A 120 4.36 21.41 -9.60
CA SER A 120 5.74 21.87 -9.77
C SER A 120 6.66 21.20 -8.75
N TRP A 121 7.95 21.08 -9.07
CA TRP A 121 8.97 20.51 -8.18
C TRP A 121 9.01 21.17 -6.80
N GLY A 122 8.78 22.49 -6.73
CA GLY A 122 8.68 23.20 -5.46
C GLY A 122 7.48 22.74 -4.62
N TRP A 123 6.31 22.60 -5.25
CA TRP A 123 5.12 22.09 -4.56
C TRP A 123 5.27 20.62 -4.14
N HIS A 124 5.95 19.79 -4.92
CA HIS A 124 6.31 18.43 -4.52
C HIS A 124 7.13 18.41 -3.23
N LEU A 125 8.15 19.26 -3.17
CA LEU A 125 9.01 19.34 -1.99
C LEU A 125 8.20 19.74 -0.75
N VAL A 126 7.31 20.72 -0.87
CA VAL A 126 6.43 21.17 0.23
C VAL A 126 5.52 20.03 0.71
N VAL A 127 4.82 19.35 -0.20
CA VAL A 127 3.95 18.22 0.16
C VAL A 127 4.75 17.11 0.84
N ASN A 128 5.93 16.78 0.31
CA ASN A 128 6.77 15.73 0.87
C ASN A 128 7.30 16.10 2.27
N LEU A 129 7.66 17.36 2.51
CA LEU A 129 8.05 17.87 3.82
C LEU A 129 6.90 17.83 4.83
N LEU A 130 5.68 18.17 4.41
CA LEU A 130 4.50 18.06 5.27
C LEU A 130 4.25 16.59 5.67
N LEU A 131 4.31 15.67 4.72
CA LEU A 131 4.14 14.23 4.99
C LEU A 131 5.26 13.68 5.88
N LEU A 132 6.50 14.17 5.69
CA LEU A 132 7.63 13.81 6.53
C LEU A 132 7.39 14.27 7.97
N PHE A 133 6.94 15.52 8.14
CA PHE A 133 6.57 16.05 9.45
C PHE A 133 5.45 15.23 10.11
N LEU A 134 4.39 14.88 9.38
CA LEU A 134 3.31 14.01 9.88
C LEU A 134 3.83 12.62 10.28
N SER A 135 4.79 12.07 9.53
CA SER A 135 5.41 10.77 9.84
C SER A 135 6.22 10.83 11.13
N ILE A 136 7.03 11.88 11.31
CA ILE A 136 7.81 12.11 12.53
C ILE A 136 6.89 12.34 13.73
N LEU A 137 5.83 13.13 13.56
CA LEU A 137 4.83 13.38 14.60
C LEU A 137 4.09 12.09 14.98
N GLY A 138 3.67 11.29 14.01
CA GLY A 138 3.03 9.99 14.23
C GLY A 138 3.94 9.00 14.97
N TRP A 139 5.23 8.99 14.65
CA TRP A 139 6.25 8.20 15.34
C TRP A 139 6.45 8.66 16.78
N TYR A 140 6.64 9.97 17.02
CA TYR A 140 6.82 10.54 18.34
C TYR A 140 5.61 10.27 19.25
N LEU A 141 4.39 10.45 18.75
CA LEU A 141 3.16 10.20 19.49
C LEU A 141 2.89 8.70 19.73
N SER A 142 3.41 7.83 18.86
CA SER A 142 3.29 6.36 19.00
C SER A 142 4.39 5.75 19.89
N GLY A 143 5.33 6.56 20.39
CA GLY A 143 6.43 6.13 21.25
C GLY A 143 5.98 5.48 22.58
N PRO A 144 6.90 4.83 23.33
CA PRO A 144 6.57 3.96 24.47
C PRO A 144 5.84 4.60 25.68
N THR A 145 5.49 5.88 25.66
CA THR A 145 4.96 6.65 26.78
C THR A 145 3.43 6.67 26.85
N THR A 146 2.78 5.50 26.89
CA THR A 146 1.41 5.39 27.41
C THR A 146 1.28 4.26 28.43
N PRO A 147 0.92 4.54 29.69
CA PRO A 147 0.55 3.50 30.65
C PRO A 147 -0.87 3.03 30.30
N MET A 148 -1.01 2.15 29.32
CA MET A 148 -2.30 1.51 29.04
C MET A 148 -2.51 0.32 29.97
N ALA A 149 -3.47 0.46 30.87
CA ALA A 149 -3.95 -0.57 31.79
C ALA A 149 -4.13 -1.94 31.11
N LYS A 150 -3.61 -2.99 31.76
CA LYS A 150 -3.67 -4.39 31.32
C LYS A 150 -5.12 -4.91 31.24
N SER A 151 -5.81 -4.75 30.10
CA SER A 151 -7.12 -5.38 29.88
C SER A 151 -6.98 -6.82 29.38
N LYS A 152 -7.25 -7.79 30.26
CA LYS A 152 -7.22 -9.26 29.99
C LYS A 152 -8.26 -9.72 28.96
N ARG A 153 -9.35 -8.98 28.76
CA ARG A 153 -10.52 -9.39 27.93
C ARG A 153 -10.23 -9.45 26.43
N TYR A 154 -9.28 -8.63 25.95
CA TYR A 154 -8.86 -8.58 24.55
C TYR A 154 -8.18 -9.88 24.08
N LYS A 155 -7.47 -10.59 24.98
CA LYS A 155 -6.69 -11.79 24.64
C LYS A 155 -7.54 -12.94 24.11
N LYS A 156 -8.80 -13.07 24.54
CA LYS A 156 -9.70 -14.18 24.18
C LYS A 156 -10.36 -13.98 22.80
N GLN A 157 -10.71 -12.75 22.45
CA GLN A 157 -11.34 -12.46 21.15
C GLN A 157 -10.35 -12.52 19.98
N VAL A 158 -9.06 -12.23 20.22
CA VAL A 158 -8.02 -12.25 19.18
C VAL A 158 -7.57 -13.66 18.79
N VAL A 159 -7.55 -14.63 19.70
CA VAL A 159 -7.25 -16.05 19.31
C VAL A 159 -8.36 -16.61 18.42
N LEU A 160 -9.60 -16.17 18.62
CA LEU A 160 -10.74 -16.65 17.86
C LEU A 160 -10.78 -16.14 16.40
N PHE A 161 -10.20 -14.96 16.12
CA PHE A 161 -10.28 -14.32 14.81
C PHE A 161 -9.45 -14.98 13.68
N PRO A 162 -8.14 -15.29 13.86
CA PRO A 162 -7.37 -15.98 12.83
C PRO A 162 -7.82 -17.43 12.66
N VAL A 163 -8.28 -18.07 13.75
CA VAL A 163 -8.86 -19.42 13.70
C VAL A 163 -10.14 -19.43 12.86
N ARG A 164 -11.02 -18.43 13.04
CA ARG A 164 -12.27 -18.31 12.27
C ARG A 164 -12.03 -17.89 10.82
N SER A 165 -11.02 -17.06 10.55
CA SER A 165 -10.64 -16.65 9.18
C SER A 165 -10.03 -17.81 8.39
N LEU A 166 -9.18 -18.64 9.00
CA LEU A 166 -8.70 -19.88 8.36
C LEU A 166 -9.85 -20.86 8.14
N LEU A 167 -10.72 -21.08 9.13
CA LEU A 167 -11.87 -21.99 9.03
C LEU A 167 -12.92 -21.56 7.98
N LEU A 168 -13.01 -20.28 7.64
CA LEU A 168 -13.90 -19.77 6.58
C LEU A 168 -13.26 -19.82 5.19
N SER A 169 -11.93 -19.71 5.10
CA SER A 169 -11.22 -19.76 3.80
C SER A 169 -11.24 -21.15 3.17
N THR A 170 -11.21 -22.21 3.97
CA THR A 170 -11.21 -23.61 3.49
C THR A 170 -12.50 -24.02 2.78
N PRO A 171 -13.72 -23.75 3.27
CA PRO A 171 -14.94 -24.08 2.54
C PRO A 171 -15.15 -23.19 1.31
N ILE A 172 -14.75 -21.90 1.36
CA ILE A 172 -14.86 -21.00 0.20
C ILE A 172 -13.96 -21.48 -0.94
N TYR A 173 -12.71 -21.86 -0.63
CA TYR A 173 -11.78 -22.40 -1.62
C TYR A 173 -12.25 -23.75 -2.19
N ALA A 174 -12.82 -24.63 -1.34
CA ALA A 174 -13.42 -25.90 -1.78
C ALA A 174 -14.64 -25.69 -2.71
N ILE A 175 -15.54 -24.76 -2.38
CA ILE A 175 -16.71 -24.42 -3.22
C ILE A 175 -16.27 -23.84 -4.58
N ILE A 176 -15.21 -23.00 -4.59
CA ILE A 176 -14.65 -22.47 -5.84
C ILE A 176 -14.08 -23.60 -6.70
N LEU A 177 -13.33 -24.55 -6.11
CA LEU A 177 -12.79 -25.70 -6.84
C LEU A 177 -13.88 -26.65 -7.37
N GLU A 178 -14.95 -26.88 -6.62
CA GLU A 178 -16.10 -27.66 -7.10
C GLU A 178 -16.81 -26.96 -8.27
N ARG A 179 -16.99 -25.63 -8.21
CA ARG A 179 -17.55 -24.88 -9.34
C ARG A 179 -16.64 -24.97 -10.57
N VAL A 180 -15.32 -24.84 -10.42
CA VAL A 180 -14.37 -24.94 -11.54
C VAL A 180 -14.37 -26.35 -12.15
N LYS A 181 -14.42 -27.41 -11.34
CA LYS A 181 -14.55 -28.80 -11.84
C LYS A 181 -15.88 -29.04 -12.57
N LYS A 182 -16.96 -28.36 -12.18
CA LYS A 182 -18.28 -28.46 -12.84
C LYS A 182 -18.30 -27.86 -14.25
N TYR A 183 -17.38 -26.94 -14.57
CA TYR A 183 -17.19 -26.38 -15.92
C TYR A 183 -16.14 -27.14 -16.74
N LYS A 184 -16.11 -28.48 -16.63
CA LYS A 184 -15.42 -29.32 -17.61
C LYS A 184 -16.23 -29.35 -18.92
N MET A 185 -15.99 -28.34 -19.75
CA MET A 185 -16.10 -28.28 -21.21
C MET A 185 -16.88 -29.43 -21.88
N ARG A 186 -18.08 -29.12 -22.37
CA ARG A 186 -18.67 -29.81 -23.53
C ARG A 186 -19.14 -28.77 -24.54
N PHE A 187 -18.19 -28.26 -25.32
CA PHE A 187 -18.54 -27.78 -26.65
C PHE A 187 -18.92 -29.02 -27.46
N ALA A 188 -20.19 -29.14 -27.81
CA ALA A 188 -20.66 -30.08 -28.82
C ALA A 188 -21.01 -29.28 -30.08
N VAL A 189 -20.41 -29.73 -31.16
CA VAL A 189 -20.52 -29.27 -32.55
C VAL A 189 -21.91 -29.66 -33.08
N PHE A 190 -22.64 -28.72 -33.70
CA PHE A 190 -23.83 -29.00 -34.54
C PHE A 190 -23.46 -30.03 -35.65
N PRO A 191 -24.34 -30.97 -36.09
CA PRO A 191 -25.56 -30.59 -36.83
C PRO A 191 -26.82 -31.48 -36.65
N ALA A 192 -27.96 -30.92 -37.12
CA ALA A 192 -29.14 -31.54 -37.76
C ALA A 192 -29.82 -32.79 -37.14
N GLY A 193 -31.05 -32.63 -36.66
CA GLY A 193 -32.04 -33.72 -36.53
C GLY A 193 -33.03 -33.72 -37.72
N PRO A 194 -33.59 -34.88 -38.12
CA PRO A 194 -34.46 -34.98 -39.29
C PRO A 194 -35.91 -34.54 -39.02
N VAL A 195 -36.51 -33.93 -40.05
CA VAL A 195 -37.94 -33.63 -40.18
C VAL A 195 -38.72 -34.94 -40.32
N GLN A 196 -39.80 -35.13 -39.54
CA GLN A 196 -40.83 -36.12 -39.88
C GLN A 196 -42.23 -35.52 -39.75
N PHE A 197 -42.93 -35.57 -40.88
CA PHE A 197 -44.35 -35.32 -41.08
C PHE A 197 -45.20 -36.40 -40.40
N LYS A 198 -46.41 -36.04 -39.94
CA LYS A 198 -47.53 -36.97 -39.89
C LYS A 198 -48.80 -36.33 -40.43
N LEU A 199 -49.45 -37.16 -41.27
CA LEU A 199 -50.72 -37.07 -41.99
C LEU A 199 -51.87 -36.37 -41.26
#